data_AF-A0A2X4VGU6-F1
#
_entry.id   AF-A0A2X4VGU6-F1
#
_cell.length_a   1.000
_cell.length_b   1.000
_cell.length_c   1.000
_cell.angle_alpha   90.00
_cell.angle_beta   90.00
_cell.angle_gamma   90.00
#
_symmetry.space_group_name_H-M   'P 1'
#
loop_
_entity.id
_entity.type
_entity.pdbx_description
1 polymer ?
#
loop_
_entity_poly.entity_id
_entity_poly.type
_entity_poly.pdbx_seq_one_letter_code
_entity_poly.pdbx_strand_id
1 'polypeptide(L)'
;METESSLRLLTLGEKNLAQTVFGSSIQWNKVWVHCESYLPFGLQGKFVGMTPNGEMYFRKETYLKDFSSSSKSNQHFFMHEMTHVWQHQHGMWVRTRGVFSWASTYKYTIDANKKLSKYNMEQQAQIIADYFLLKNYGIEGLKSEIGRQAGFQGAVDGNTFALYRKILPSSIL
;
A
#
# COMPACT_ATOMS: atom_id res chain seq x y z
N MET A 1 -8.94 20.47 -10.77
CA MET A 1 -9.06 18.99 -10.83
C MET A 1 -8.25 18.54 -12.02
N GLU A 2 -7.38 17.56 -11.85
CA GLU A 2 -6.61 16.97 -12.94
C GLU A 2 -7.56 16.28 -13.94
N THR A 3 -7.23 16.34 -15.23
CA THR A 3 -7.88 15.51 -16.25
C THR A 3 -7.21 14.14 -16.28
N GLU A 4 -7.98 13.07 -16.48
CA GLU A 4 -7.44 11.72 -16.57
C GLU A 4 -6.66 11.55 -17.87
N SER A 5 -5.36 11.81 -17.81
CA SER A 5 -4.41 11.68 -18.92
C SER A 5 -2.95 11.87 -18.47
N SER A 6 -2.67 11.73 -17.17
CA SER A 6 -1.35 12.02 -16.60
C SER A 6 -0.62 10.72 -16.28
N LEU A 7 0.64 10.64 -16.69
CA LEU A 7 1.55 9.54 -16.44
C LEU A 7 2.87 10.11 -15.96
N ARG A 8 3.40 9.58 -14.86
CA ARG A 8 4.70 9.99 -14.33
C ARG A 8 5.42 8.86 -13.62
N LEU A 9 6.73 9.02 -13.47
CA LEU A 9 7.48 8.27 -12.48
C LEU A 9 7.18 8.79 -11.07
N LEU A 10 7.63 8.03 -10.06
CA LEU A 10 7.65 8.48 -8.68
C LEU A 10 8.38 9.83 -8.52
N THR A 11 7.83 10.72 -7.70
CA THR A 11 8.58 11.91 -7.28
C THR A 11 9.75 11.50 -6.38
N LEU A 12 10.72 12.41 -6.20
CA LEU A 12 11.80 12.17 -5.24
C LEU A 12 11.25 11.95 -3.82
N GLY A 13 10.21 12.70 -3.43
CA GLY A 13 9.56 12.56 -2.14
C GLY A 13 8.89 11.20 -1.96
N GLU A 14 8.16 10.72 -2.96
CA GLU A 14 7.52 9.40 -2.95
C GLU A 14 8.53 8.27 -2.90
N LYS A 15 9.61 8.38 -3.67
CA LYS A 15 10.71 7.42 -3.63
C LYS A 15 11.34 7.36 -2.24
N ASN A 16 11.66 8.51 -1.65
CA ASN A 16 12.24 8.58 -0.31
C ASN A 16 11.28 8.02 0.75
N LEU A 17 9.98 8.31 0.63
CA LEU A 17 8.95 7.77 1.52
C LEU A 17 8.87 6.25 1.42
N ALA A 18 8.74 5.72 0.20
CA ALA A 18 8.63 4.29 -0.02
C ALA A 18 9.91 3.54 0.37
N GLN A 19 11.07 4.15 0.19
CA GLN A 19 12.36 3.59 0.60
C GLN A 19 12.45 3.33 2.12
N THR A 20 11.67 4.02 2.96
CA THR A 20 11.67 3.72 4.40
C THR A 20 11.17 2.32 4.70
N VAL A 21 10.39 1.71 3.80
CA VAL A 21 9.85 0.34 3.94
C VAL A 21 10.52 -0.62 2.98
N PHE A 22 10.63 -0.26 1.70
CA PHE A 22 11.09 -1.20 0.68
C PHE A 22 12.59 -1.16 0.43
N GLY A 23 13.31 -0.16 0.93
CA GLY A 23 14.77 -0.05 0.79
C GLY A 23 15.26 -0.17 -0.66
N SER A 24 16.04 -1.21 -0.96
CA SER A 24 16.52 -1.52 -2.31
C SER A 24 15.74 -2.65 -3.00
N SER A 25 14.66 -3.15 -2.41
CA SER A 25 13.88 -4.28 -2.95
C SER A 25 13.00 -3.91 -4.16
N ILE A 26 12.91 -2.61 -4.50
CA ILE A 26 12.16 -2.12 -5.65
C ILE A 26 13.13 -1.58 -6.72
N GLN A 27 12.86 -1.94 -7.98
CA GLN A 27 13.43 -1.29 -9.16
C GLN A 27 12.71 0.04 -9.41
N TRP A 28 13.15 1.07 -8.71
CA TRP A 28 12.49 2.39 -8.64
C TRP A 28 12.25 3.07 -9.99
N ASN A 29 13.11 2.84 -10.97
CA ASN A 29 13.01 3.40 -12.32
C ASN A 29 11.95 2.71 -13.20
N LYS A 30 11.24 1.72 -12.67
CA LYS A 30 10.17 0.99 -13.38
C LYS A 30 8.78 1.22 -12.79
N VAL A 31 8.66 2.13 -11.81
CA VAL A 31 7.39 2.38 -11.12
C VAL A 31 6.72 3.61 -11.70
N TRP A 32 5.63 3.37 -12.44
CA TRP A 32 4.79 4.41 -13.03
C TRP A 32 3.55 4.66 -12.20
N VAL A 33 3.11 5.92 -12.18
CA VAL A 33 1.90 6.40 -11.53
C VAL A 33 1.01 7.05 -12.57
N HIS A 34 -0.18 6.49 -12.71
CA HIS A 34 -1.19 6.86 -13.69
C HIS A 34 -2.35 7.61 -13.01
N CYS A 35 -2.76 8.73 -13.59
CA CYS A 35 -4.03 9.41 -13.33
C CYS A 35 -5.04 8.96 -14.38
N GLU A 36 -5.48 7.70 -14.31
CA GLU A 36 -6.45 7.10 -15.21
C GLU A 36 -7.02 5.81 -14.61
N SER A 37 -8.04 5.26 -15.27
CA SER A 37 -8.63 3.97 -14.93
C SER A 37 -7.87 2.84 -15.60
N TYR A 38 -7.40 1.86 -14.83
CA TYR A 38 -6.86 0.60 -15.37
C TYR A 38 -7.93 -0.19 -16.15
N LEU A 39 -9.17 -0.20 -15.65
CA LEU A 39 -10.28 -0.89 -16.30
C LEU A 39 -10.91 -0.02 -17.40
N PRO A 40 -11.37 -0.62 -18.51
CA PRO A 40 -11.97 0.13 -19.61
C PRO A 40 -13.27 0.82 -19.18
N PHE A 41 -13.67 1.86 -19.92
CA PHE A 41 -14.90 2.62 -19.69
C PHE A 41 -15.00 3.24 -18.28
N GLY A 42 -13.86 3.44 -17.60
CA GLY A 42 -13.84 3.99 -16.25
C GLY A 42 -14.48 3.09 -15.20
N LEU A 43 -14.46 1.76 -15.41
CA LEU A 43 -15.03 0.79 -14.47
C LEU A 43 -14.23 0.64 -13.16
N GLN A 44 -13.02 1.19 -13.08
CA GLN A 44 -12.32 1.32 -11.80
C GLN A 44 -13.06 2.33 -10.91
N GLY A 45 -13.42 1.92 -9.70
CA GLY A 45 -14.10 2.79 -8.74
C GLY A 45 -13.33 4.08 -8.46
N LYS A 46 -14.05 5.19 -8.27
CA LYS A 46 -13.46 6.53 -8.11
C LYS A 46 -12.46 6.66 -6.97
N PHE A 47 -12.60 5.85 -5.93
CA PHE A 47 -11.74 5.89 -4.73
C PHE A 47 -10.91 4.62 -4.55
N VAL A 48 -10.60 3.95 -5.66
CA VAL A 48 -9.91 2.67 -5.69
C VAL A 48 -8.60 2.82 -6.44
N GLY A 49 -7.51 2.34 -5.84
CA GLY A 49 -6.21 2.17 -6.48
C GLY A 49 -6.11 0.79 -7.10
N MET A 50 -5.36 0.66 -8.19
CA MET A 50 -5.09 -0.65 -8.79
C MET A 50 -3.63 -0.71 -9.22
N THR A 51 -2.96 -1.84 -8.93
CA THR A 51 -1.56 -2.07 -9.30
C THR A 51 -1.32 -3.48 -9.90
N PRO A 52 -1.97 -3.83 -11.02
CA PRO A 52 -1.95 -5.20 -11.57
C PRO A 52 -0.62 -5.64 -12.19
N ASN A 53 0.14 -4.70 -12.74
CA ASN A 53 1.28 -4.94 -13.63
C ASN A 53 2.56 -4.26 -13.12
N GLY A 54 2.59 -3.89 -11.83
CA GLY A 54 3.70 -3.15 -11.22
C GLY A 54 3.66 -1.64 -11.45
N GLU A 55 2.61 -1.13 -12.10
CA GLU A 55 2.32 0.29 -12.25
C GLU A 55 1.03 0.62 -11.50
N MET A 56 0.96 1.82 -10.91
CA MET A 56 -0.14 2.21 -10.04
C MET A 56 -1.13 3.10 -10.79
N TYR A 57 -2.41 2.76 -10.73
CA TYR A 57 -3.50 3.47 -11.38
C TYR A 57 -4.43 4.08 -10.34
N PHE A 58 -4.51 5.40 -10.33
CA PHE A 58 -5.41 6.17 -9.48
C PHE A 58 -6.39 6.95 -10.35
N ARG A 59 -7.67 6.93 -9.98
CA ARG A 59 -8.66 7.84 -10.56
C ARG A 59 -8.37 9.28 -10.12
N LYS A 60 -8.85 10.26 -10.89
CA LYS A 60 -8.62 11.70 -10.60
C LYS A 60 -9.02 12.14 -9.19
N GLU A 61 -9.97 11.45 -8.55
CA GLU A 61 -10.42 11.75 -7.19
C GLU A 61 -9.38 11.37 -6.11
N THR A 62 -8.52 10.39 -6.39
CA THR A 62 -7.48 9.89 -5.47
C THR A 62 -6.06 10.18 -5.92
N TYR A 63 -5.87 10.53 -7.19
CA TYR A 63 -4.56 10.87 -7.73
C TYR A 63 -4.00 12.15 -7.10
N LEU A 64 -2.74 12.10 -6.69
CA LEU A 64 -1.98 13.25 -6.18
C LEU A 64 -0.69 13.43 -6.99
N LYS A 65 -0.28 14.70 -7.15
CA LYS A 65 1.00 15.03 -7.81
C LYS A 65 2.21 14.54 -7.04
N ASP A 66 2.08 14.49 -5.72
CA ASP A 66 3.08 13.93 -4.81
C ASP A 66 2.37 13.37 -3.58
N PHE A 67 2.37 12.04 -3.42
CA PHE A 67 1.76 11.41 -2.24
C PHE A 67 2.58 11.67 -0.97
N SER A 68 3.88 11.94 -1.05
CA SER A 68 4.73 12.14 0.13
C SER A 68 4.47 13.43 0.91
N SER A 69 3.92 14.44 0.24
CA SER A 69 3.49 15.71 0.86
C SER A 69 2.01 15.73 1.24
N SER A 70 1.33 14.57 1.16
CA SER A 70 -0.10 14.44 1.43
C SER A 70 -0.41 14.02 2.87
N SER A 71 -1.69 13.84 3.19
CA SER A 71 -2.12 13.33 4.48
C SER A 71 -1.57 11.93 4.74
N LYS A 72 -1.39 11.58 6.02
CA LYS A 72 -0.97 10.24 6.42
C LYS A 72 -1.84 9.12 5.83
N SER A 73 -3.15 9.37 5.73
CA SER A 73 -4.11 8.43 5.14
C SER A 73 -3.83 8.19 3.65
N ASN A 74 -3.51 9.24 2.90
CA ASN A 74 -3.13 9.14 1.48
C ASN A 74 -1.74 8.54 1.29
N GLN A 75 -0.79 8.82 2.19
CA GLN A 75 0.51 8.15 2.22
C GLN A 75 0.36 6.66 2.47
N HIS A 76 -0.48 6.25 3.45
CA HIS A 76 -0.77 4.85 3.72
C HIS A 76 -1.40 4.15 2.50
N PHE A 77 -2.39 4.78 1.87
CA PHE A 77 -3.00 4.26 0.64
C PHE A 77 -1.98 4.09 -0.50
N PHE A 78 -1.07 5.06 -0.68
CA PHE A 78 0.04 4.93 -1.62
C PHE A 78 0.99 3.77 -1.26
N MET A 79 1.29 3.58 0.03
CA MET A 79 2.16 2.48 0.49
C MET A 79 1.52 1.10 0.32
N HIS A 80 0.18 1.01 0.38
CA HIS A 80 -0.57 -0.19 0.01
C HIS A 80 -0.32 -0.55 -1.45
N GLU A 81 -0.54 0.40 -2.37
CA GLU A 81 -0.30 0.18 -3.81
C GLU A 81 1.18 -0.11 -4.13
N MET A 82 2.12 0.57 -3.46
CA MET A 82 3.55 0.24 -3.57
C MET A 82 3.88 -1.18 -3.11
N THR A 83 3.09 -1.77 -2.21
CA THR A 83 3.27 -3.18 -1.84
C THR A 83 2.86 -4.10 -2.97
N HIS A 84 1.85 -3.76 -3.76
CA HIS A 84 1.52 -4.52 -4.97
C HIS A 84 2.61 -4.39 -6.04
N VAL A 85 3.27 -3.22 -6.16
CA VAL A 85 4.48 -3.10 -6.99
C VAL A 85 5.57 -4.06 -6.49
N TRP A 86 5.82 -4.09 -5.18
CA TRP A 86 6.77 -5.03 -4.58
C TRP A 86 6.41 -6.49 -4.88
N GLN A 87 5.16 -6.88 -4.67
CA GLN A 87 4.64 -8.21 -4.96
C GLN A 87 4.87 -8.60 -6.43
N HIS A 88 4.52 -7.72 -7.37
CA HIS A 88 4.71 -7.93 -8.80
C HIS A 88 6.20 -8.14 -9.15
N GLN A 89 7.09 -7.28 -8.64
CA GLN A 89 8.53 -7.40 -8.88
C GLN A 89 9.16 -8.65 -8.26
N HIS A 90 8.49 -9.28 -7.29
CA HIS A 90 8.90 -10.54 -6.66
C HIS A 90 8.13 -11.76 -7.20
N GLY A 91 7.52 -11.64 -8.39
CA GLY A 91 6.91 -12.76 -9.12
C GLY A 91 5.50 -13.14 -8.67
N MET A 92 4.84 -12.30 -7.87
CA MET A 92 3.45 -12.51 -7.50
C MET A 92 2.51 -11.98 -8.59
N TRP A 93 1.57 -12.82 -9.02
CA TRP A 93 0.53 -12.43 -9.98
C TRP A 93 -0.53 -11.56 -9.29
N VAL A 94 -0.37 -10.24 -9.39
CA VAL A 94 -1.35 -9.28 -8.85
C VAL A 94 -2.60 -9.29 -9.74
N ARG A 95 -3.67 -9.94 -9.27
CA ARG A 95 -4.93 -9.99 -10.00
C ARG A 95 -5.82 -8.82 -9.57
N THR A 96 -6.21 -7.97 -10.51
CA THR A 96 -7.34 -7.04 -10.33
C THR A 96 -8.64 -7.83 -10.27
N ARG A 97 -8.96 -8.42 -9.11
CA ARG A 97 -10.30 -9.00 -8.91
C ARG A 97 -11.30 -7.85 -8.80
N GLY A 98 -12.13 -7.73 -9.82
CA GLY A 98 -13.13 -6.68 -9.93
C GLY A 98 -14.03 -6.53 -8.69
N VAL A 99 -14.06 -5.30 -8.19
CA VAL A 99 -15.23 -4.54 -7.70
C VAL A 99 -16.08 -5.04 -6.51
N PHE A 100 -15.90 -6.21 -5.88
CA PHE A 100 -16.81 -6.60 -4.78
C PHE A 100 -16.13 -7.10 -3.49
N SER A 101 -16.33 -6.30 -2.43
CA SER A 101 -15.99 -6.50 -1.00
C SER A 101 -14.52 -6.26 -0.56
N TRP A 102 -14.05 -5.01 -0.74
CA TRP A 102 -12.70 -4.56 -0.35
C TRP A 102 -12.52 -4.41 1.18
N ALA A 103 -13.56 -3.97 1.91
CA ALA A 103 -13.42 -3.66 3.34
C ALA A 103 -13.18 -4.89 4.26
N SER A 104 -13.52 -6.10 3.81
CA SER A 104 -13.30 -7.33 4.58
C SER A 104 -11.95 -7.99 4.27
N THR A 105 -11.38 -7.76 3.08
CA THR A 105 -10.09 -8.32 2.67
C THR A 105 -8.90 -7.62 3.30
N TYR A 106 -9.07 -6.37 3.75
CA TYR A 106 -8.01 -5.62 4.44
C TYR A 106 -7.89 -5.94 5.91
N LYS A 107 -8.92 -6.51 6.53
CA LYS A 107 -8.86 -6.82 7.96
C LYS A 107 -7.98 -8.04 8.20
N TYR A 108 -7.10 -7.96 9.18
CA TYR A 108 -6.25 -9.08 9.59
C TYR A 108 -5.91 -9.02 11.07
N THR A 109 -5.62 -10.18 11.65
CA THR A 109 -4.96 -10.32 12.94
C THR A 109 -3.53 -10.80 12.69
N ILE A 110 -2.57 -10.44 13.53
CA ILE A 110 -1.23 -10.99 13.42
C ILE A 110 -1.12 -12.27 14.25
N ASP A 111 -0.82 -13.37 13.57
CA ASP A 111 -0.31 -14.59 14.16
C ASP A 111 1.23 -14.58 14.08
N ALA A 112 1.89 -14.52 15.24
CA ALA A 112 3.35 -14.44 15.34
C ALA A 112 4.08 -15.69 14.81
N ASN A 113 3.36 -16.80 14.61
CA ASN A 113 3.91 -18.02 14.03
C ASN A 113 3.77 -18.06 12.49
N LYS A 114 3.03 -17.12 11.89
CA LYS A 114 2.85 -17.02 10.44
C LYS A 114 3.82 -16.01 9.84
N LYS A 115 4.49 -16.40 8.75
CA LYS A 115 5.20 -15.45 7.88
C LYS A 115 4.20 -14.68 7.03
N LEU A 116 4.60 -13.49 6.56
CA LEU A 116 3.79 -12.64 5.68
C LEU A 116 3.20 -13.41 4.48
N SER A 117 3.94 -14.34 3.89
CA SER A 117 3.49 -15.16 2.75
C SER A 117 2.30 -16.08 3.04
N LYS A 118 1.90 -16.24 4.31
CA LYS A 118 0.70 -17.01 4.71
C LYS A 118 -0.57 -16.16 4.77
N TYR A 119 -0.47 -14.85 4.61
CA TYR A 119 -1.61 -13.95 4.45
C TYR A 119 -1.99 -13.84 2.97
N ASN A 120 -3.25 -13.51 2.67
CA ASN A 120 -3.65 -13.27 1.28
C ASN A 120 -2.99 -11.98 0.75
N MET A 121 -2.97 -11.81 -0.58
CA MET A 121 -2.27 -10.72 -1.25
C MET A 121 -2.65 -9.32 -0.73
N GLU A 122 -3.94 -9.04 -0.55
CA GLU A 122 -4.42 -7.75 -0.03
C GLU A 122 -4.06 -7.55 1.43
N GLN A 123 -4.13 -8.62 2.25
CA GLN A 123 -3.66 -8.57 3.63
C GLN A 123 -2.16 -8.32 3.71
N GLN A 124 -1.35 -8.89 2.81
CA GLN A 124 0.08 -8.62 2.79
C GLN A 124 0.36 -7.14 2.48
N ALA A 125 -0.36 -6.57 1.51
CA ALA A 125 -0.28 -5.14 1.18
C ALA A 125 -0.68 -4.26 2.37
N GLN A 126 -1.80 -4.59 3.00
CA GLN A 126 -2.27 -3.88 4.18
C GLN A 126 -1.32 -3.98 5.37
N ILE A 127 -0.75 -5.17 5.64
CA ILE A 127 0.22 -5.38 6.72
C ILE A 127 1.46 -4.50 6.52
N ILE A 128 1.96 -4.42 5.30
CA ILE A 128 3.14 -3.59 4.98
C ILE A 128 2.80 -2.09 5.07
N ALA A 129 1.61 -1.67 4.62
CA ALA A 129 1.15 -0.29 4.74
C ALA A 129 0.89 0.12 6.21
N ASP A 130 0.35 -0.77 7.04
CA ASP A 130 0.19 -0.54 8.46
C ASP A 130 1.56 -0.52 9.19
N TYR A 131 2.53 -1.33 8.74
CA TYR A 131 3.91 -1.25 9.22
C TYR A 131 4.58 0.09 8.89
N PHE A 132 4.29 0.66 7.72
CA PHE A 132 4.71 2.02 7.37
C PHE A 132 4.22 3.04 8.41
N LEU A 133 2.95 2.95 8.82
CA LEU A 133 2.40 3.85 9.85
C LEU A 133 3.17 3.72 11.16
N LEU A 134 3.46 2.48 11.58
CA LEU A 134 4.24 2.21 12.78
C LEU A 134 5.68 2.76 12.68
N LYS A 135 6.34 2.57 11.53
CA LYS A 135 7.74 2.97 11.32
C LYS A 135 7.91 4.48 11.23
N ASN A 136 6.98 5.19 10.60
CA ASN A 136 7.11 6.61 10.32
C ASN A 136 6.33 7.52 11.29
N TYR A 137 5.30 6.99 11.96
CA TYR A 137 4.41 7.75 12.85
C TYR A 137 4.19 7.11 14.23
N GLY A 138 4.84 5.97 14.49
CA GLY A 138 4.71 5.25 15.76
C GLY A 138 3.34 4.63 15.99
N ILE A 139 3.11 4.23 17.24
CA ILE A 139 1.89 3.56 17.70
C ILE A 139 0.65 4.44 17.46
N GLU A 140 0.74 5.72 17.80
CA GLU A 140 -0.36 6.68 17.58
C GLU A 140 -0.65 6.88 16.08
N GLY A 141 0.37 6.75 15.24
CA GLY A 141 0.26 6.67 13.79
C GLY A 141 -0.74 5.62 13.34
N LEU A 142 -0.45 4.36 13.65
CA LEU A 142 -1.32 3.22 13.32
C LEU A 142 -2.69 3.36 13.98
N LYS A 143 -2.73 3.64 15.29
CA LYS A 143 -3.96 3.70 16.08
C LYS A 143 -4.96 4.70 15.51
N SER A 144 -4.49 5.85 15.04
CA SER A 144 -5.36 6.88 14.45
C SER A 144 -5.97 6.50 13.09
N GLU A 145 -5.45 5.49 12.40
CA GLU A 145 -5.98 4.99 11.13
C GLU A 145 -6.82 3.72 11.27
N ILE A 146 -6.88 3.10 12.47
CA ILE A 146 -7.78 1.98 12.76
C ILE A 146 -9.23 2.45 12.64
N GLY A 147 -10.04 1.70 11.89
CA GLY A 147 -11.42 2.09 11.56
C GLY A 147 -11.51 3.07 10.39
N ARG A 148 -10.38 3.48 9.82
CA ARG A 148 -10.28 4.24 8.56
C ARG A 148 -9.59 3.36 7.50
N GLN A 149 -8.30 3.57 7.27
CA GLN A 149 -7.52 2.85 6.27
C GLN A 149 -6.79 1.63 6.83
N ALA A 150 -6.43 1.61 8.12
CA ALA A 150 -5.65 0.50 8.69
C ALA A 150 -6.50 -0.75 8.90
N GLY A 151 -5.90 -1.92 8.66
CA GLY A 151 -6.58 -3.21 8.67
C GLY A 151 -6.35 -4.04 9.93
N PHE A 152 -5.39 -3.66 10.77
CA PHE A 152 -5.02 -4.41 11.97
C PHE A 152 -6.18 -4.56 12.97
N GLN A 153 -6.43 -5.80 13.37
CA GLN A 153 -7.37 -6.19 14.40
C GLN A 153 -6.61 -6.76 15.59
N GLY A 154 -6.44 -5.97 16.64
CA GLY A 154 -5.73 -6.39 17.85
C GLY A 154 -5.48 -5.23 18.80
N ALA A 155 -4.91 -5.53 19.96
CA ALA A 155 -4.43 -4.51 20.87
C ALA A 155 -3.24 -3.77 20.23
N VAL A 156 -3.29 -2.43 20.26
CA VAL A 156 -2.21 -1.57 19.81
C VAL A 156 -1.49 -1.03 21.05
N ASP A 157 -0.34 -1.63 21.35
CA ASP A 157 0.50 -1.35 22.51
C ASP A 157 1.99 -1.29 22.15
N GLY A 158 2.87 -1.17 23.16
CA GLY A 158 4.32 -1.09 23.02
C GLY A 158 4.97 -2.25 22.25
N ASN A 159 4.33 -3.43 22.21
CA ASN A 159 4.85 -4.62 21.53
C ASN A 159 4.43 -4.69 20.05
N THR A 160 3.50 -3.84 19.61
CA THR A 160 2.95 -3.86 18.24
C THR A 160 4.05 -3.79 17.19
N PHE A 161 5.05 -2.91 17.36
CA PHE A 161 6.15 -2.79 16.41
C PHE A 161 6.95 -4.10 16.26
N ALA A 162 7.26 -4.75 17.39
CA ALA A 162 7.97 -6.02 17.40
C ALA A 162 7.14 -7.15 16.78
N LEU A 163 5.82 -7.12 16.94
CA LEU A 163 4.90 -8.10 16.36
C LEU A 163 4.95 -8.10 14.83
N TYR A 164 4.92 -6.94 14.19
CA TYR A 164 5.07 -6.84 12.72
C TYR A 164 6.44 -7.34 12.27
N ARG A 165 7.51 -6.95 12.97
CA ARG A 165 8.87 -7.37 12.60
C ARG A 165 9.09 -8.88 12.63
N LYS A 166 8.30 -9.65 13.38
CA LYS A 166 8.38 -11.13 13.40
C LYS A 166 7.89 -11.78 12.11
N ILE A 167 6.91 -11.17 11.44
CA ILE A 167 6.22 -11.77 10.29
C ILE A 167 6.75 -11.24 8.95
N LEU A 168 7.29 -10.02 8.94
CA LEU A 168 7.79 -9.35 7.74
C LEU A 168 9.11 -9.99 7.23
N PRO A 169 9.29 -10.09 5.91
CA PRO A 169 10.52 -10.59 5.31
C PRO A 169 11.66 -9.56 5.40
N SER A 170 12.90 -10.02 5.26
CA SER A 170 14.10 -9.16 5.29
C SER A 170 14.14 -8.11 4.18
N SER A 171 13.39 -8.28 3.10
CA SER A 171 13.26 -7.27 2.04
C SER A 171 12.48 -6.02 2.47
N ILE A 172 11.80 -6.07 3.62
CA ILE A 172 10.97 -4.99 4.18
C ILE A 172 11.56 -4.40 5.49
N LEU A 173 12.40 -5.16 6.19
CA LEU A 173 12.98 -4.79 7.48
C LEU A 173 14.26 -3.98 7.31
#